data_AF-A0A7X1NC35-F1
#
_entry.id   AF-A0A7X1NC35-F1
#
_cell.length_a   1.000
_cell.length_b   1.000
_cell.length_c   1.000
_cell.angle_alpha   90.00
_cell.angle_beta   90.00
_cell.angle_gamma   90.00
#
_symmetry.space_group_name_H-M   'P 1'
#
loop_
_entity.id
_entity.type
_entity.pdbx_description
1 polymer ?
#
loop_
_entity_poly.entity_id
_entity_poly.type
_entity_poly.pdbx_seq_one_letter_code
_entity_poly.pdbx_strand_id
1 'polypeptide(L)'
;MQHFHVNESPRDFDVVYEVVKTLVSSRDAEQTLDRSLRYLSYALGWRSAFIAVTEPDGHLGGLCSTGLPEGWRDRARFLSGEGIVGRVHTSDAAVVVPELHDEPLFADDIGAVGGSDGEHVALLGTPIRHEGRPLGVLVAFCENPDGKRIFADDLQLMKIVAAPMAQALLLHRGEKPMRDCTERISRPRKTTIPVHQLDNTVGGSASMQKVFAQVHQVAPARTTVLLRGESGTGKELIARAICRLSPRKEQPFIAVNCAALTETLLESELFGHEKGAFTGAQSQRKGRFELAHGGTLFLDEIGDISPTFQAKLLRVLQEREFERVGGAIPVKVDVRLIVATNRNLERMVRDGEFRADLYYRINVVSILLPPLRERREDIPVMAQYFLDRFNRDNGRSLRFSDEALRVLSSCYWPGNVRELENCVERTATMTHHDTIDRLSFLCEIDQCLTKVLHHIEREDAVRPGPPSEFAASEAPNAMASGHAADLNGGRFDFPGGDGKPEGERERLVWAMERCGWVQAKAARLLDITPRQIGYALRKHEIKVRRF
;
A
#
# COMPACT_ATOMS: atom_id res chain seq x y z
N MET A 1 -29.60 3.83 -49.43
CA MET A 1 -28.14 4.05 -49.45
C MET A 1 -27.71 4.23 -48.02
N GLN A 2 -27.06 3.21 -47.45
CA GLN A 2 -26.57 3.21 -46.07
C GLN A 2 -25.42 4.22 -45.94
N HIS A 3 -25.60 5.25 -45.13
CA HIS A 3 -24.49 6.10 -44.72
C HIS A 3 -23.76 5.40 -43.58
N PHE A 4 -22.52 4.98 -43.87
CA PHE A 4 -21.57 4.46 -42.91
C PHE A 4 -21.29 5.54 -41.85
N HIS A 5 -21.53 5.19 -40.58
CA HIS A 5 -20.94 5.89 -39.43
C HIS A 5 -19.42 5.79 -39.55
N VAL A 6 -18.77 6.91 -39.85
CA VAL A 6 -17.32 7.04 -39.77
C VAL A 6 -16.96 7.14 -38.29
N ASN A 7 -16.17 6.18 -37.81
CA ASN A 7 -15.61 6.08 -36.47
C ASN A 7 -15.07 7.41 -35.92
N GLU A 8 -15.75 8.01 -34.95
CA GLU A 8 -15.24 9.12 -34.10
C GLU A 8 -14.39 8.64 -32.90
N SER A 9 -14.07 7.34 -32.86
CA SER A 9 -13.39 6.67 -31.74
C SER A 9 -11.98 7.17 -31.35
N PRO A 10 -11.14 7.81 -32.19
CA PRO A 10 -9.82 8.29 -31.74
C PRO A 10 -9.91 9.40 -30.68
N ARG A 11 -10.93 10.26 -30.80
CA ARG A 11 -11.04 11.49 -30.00
C ARG A 11 -11.38 11.18 -28.54
N ASP A 12 -12.23 10.19 -28.29
CA ASP A 12 -12.66 9.82 -26.93
C ASP A 12 -11.52 9.18 -26.13
N PHE A 13 -10.68 8.37 -26.76
CA PHE A 13 -9.50 7.78 -26.11
C PHE A 13 -8.47 8.83 -25.73
N ASP A 14 -8.22 9.81 -26.61
CA ASP A 14 -7.34 10.94 -26.31
C ASP A 14 -7.88 11.75 -25.13
N VAL A 15 -9.21 11.93 -25.06
CA VAL A 15 -9.84 12.65 -23.96
C VAL A 15 -9.66 11.92 -22.63
N VAL A 16 -9.92 10.60 -22.59
CA VAL A 16 -9.69 9.80 -21.37
C VAL A 16 -8.21 9.82 -20.97
N TYR A 17 -7.31 9.66 -21.95
CA TYR A 17 -5.87 9.64 -21.70
C TYR A 17 -5.38 10.94 -21.07
N GLU A 18 -5.75 12.09 -21.62
CA GLU A 18 -5.33 13.39 -21.08
C GLU A 18 -5.94 13.68 -19.71
N VAL A 19 -7.19 13.25 -19.45
CA VAL A 19 -7.79 13.34 -18.11
C VAL A 19 -7.01 12.49 -17.10
N VAL A 20 -6.74 11.21 -17.41
CA VAL A 20 -6.00 10.32 -16.50
C VAL A 20 -4.58 10.86 -16.25
N LYS A 21 -3.89 11.29 -17.31
CA LYS A 21 -2.56 11.91 -17.21
C LYS A 21 -2.57 13.17 -16.34
N THR A 22 -3.60 14.01 -16.47
CA THR A 22 -3.77 15.22 -15.66
C THR A 22 -4.01 14.87 -14.18
N LEU A 23 -4.86 13.88 -13.90
CA LEU A 23 -5.17 13.43 -12.54
C LEU A 23 -3.93 12.87 -11.82
N VAL A 24 -3.00 12.24 -12.54
CA VAL A 24 -1.75 11.67 -11.96
C VAL A 24 -0.62 12.70 -11.85
N SER A 25 -0.75 13.86 -12.50
CA SER A 25 0.34 14.85 -12.63
C SER A 25 0.70 15.61 -11.34
N SER A 26 -0.21 15.66 -10.35
CA SER A 26 -0.02 16.40 -9.08
C SER A 26 -0.79 15.74 -7.94
N ARG A 27 -0.35 15.98 -6.70
CA ARG A 27 -1.03 15.52 -5.47
C ARG A 27 -2.21 16.42 -5.06
N ASP A 28 -2.28 17.64 -5.59
CA ASP A 28 -3.41 18.54 -5.29
C ASP A 28 -4.63 18.18 -6.13
N ALA A 29 -5.52 17.36 -5.57
CA ALA A 29 -6.68 16.88 -6.32
C ALA A 29 -7.67 17.97 -6.71
N GLU A 30 -7.82 19.05 -5.92
CA GLU A 30 -8.71 20.16 -6.32
C GLU A 30 -8.19 20.80 -7.62
N GLN A 31 -6.87 20.98 -7.71
CA GLN A 31 -6.23 21.50 -8.91
C GLN A 31 -6.26 20.51 -10.09
N THR A 32 -6.03 19.22 -9.88
CA THR A 32 -6.04 18.24 -10.97
C THR A 32 -7.45 17.94 -11.46
N LEU A 33 -8.45 17.91 -10.57
CA LEU A 33 -9.87 17.78 -10.93
C LEU A 33 -10.36 19.01 -11.68
N ASP A 34 -10.01 20.23 -11.24
CA ASP A 34 -10.34 21.47 -11.96
C ASP A 34 -9.75 21.47 -13.38
N ARG A 35 -8.47 21.12 -13.54
CA ARG A 35 -7.84 21.02 -14.87
C ARG A 35 -8.50 19.95 -15.74
N SER A 36 -8.82 18.80 -15.17
CA SER A 36 -9.48 17.70 -15.88
C SER A 36 -10.91 18.09 -16.30
N LEU A 37 -11.64 18.79 -15.43
CA LEU A 37 -12.99 19.27 -15.68
C LEU A 37 -13.02 20.32 -16.80
N ARG A 38 -12.05 21.25 -16.82
CA ARG A 38 -11.91 22.23 -17.93
C ARG A 38 -11.58 21.55 -19.25
N TYR A 39 -10.71 20.56 -19.22
CA TYR A 39 -10.35 19.81 -20.42
C TYR A 39 -11.55 19.03 -20.97
N LEU A 40 -12.32 18.35 -20.10
CA LEU A 40 -13.57 17.68 -20.48
C LEU A 40 -14.61 18.66 -21.04
N SER A 41 -14.79 19.81 -20.39
CA SER A 41 -15.71 20.85 -20.84
C SER A 41 -15.34 21.37 -22.22
N TYR A 42 -14.05 21.55 -22.50
CA TYR A 42 -13.58 21.95 -23.82
C TYR A 42 -13.75 20.84 -24.86
N ALA A 43 -13.41 19.59 -24.51
CA ALA A 43 -13.46 18.46 -25.42
C ALA A 43 -14.88 18.08 -25.84
N LEU A 44 -15.84 18.15 -24.91
CA LEU A 44 -17.24 17.75 -25.08
C LEU A 44 -18.19 18.94 -25.36
N GLY A 45 -17.66 20.16 -25.38
CA GLY A 45 -18.43 21.37 -25.63
C GLY A 45 -19.49 21.65 -24.56
N TRP A 46 -19.13 21.48 -23.29
CA TRP A 46 -20.03 21.83 -22.17
C TRP A 46 -20.05 23.34 -21.96
N ARG A 47 -21.25 23.88 -21.69
CA ARG A 47 -21.46 25.28 -21.32
C ARG A 47 -20.92 25.54 -19.92
N SER A 48 -21.31 24.69 -18.98
CA SER A 48 -20.84 24.72 -17.60
C SER A 48 -20.80 23.31 -17.04
N ALA A 49 -19.92 23.07 -16.08
CA ALA A 49 -19.83 21.79 -15.39
C ALA A 49 -19.27 21.97 -13.99
N PHE A 50 -19.60 21.07 -13.08
CA PHE A 50 -19.07 21.07 -11.73
C PHE A 50 -18.96 19.66 -11.15
N ILE A 51 -18.10 19.52 -10.16
CA ILE A 51 -17.99 18.33 -9.34
C ILE A 51 -18.45 18.70 -7.93
N ALA A 52 -19.48 18.01 -7.45
CA ALA A 52 -19.93 18.07 -6.05
C ALA A 52 -19.44 16.83 -5.31
N VAL A 53 -19.00 16.99 -4.08
CA VAL A 53 -18.42 15.93 -3.27
C VAL A 53 -19.16 15.78 -1.95
N THR A 54 -19.30 14.55 -1.49
CA THR A 54 -19.94 14.26 -0.20
C THR A 54 -19.13 14.83 0.96
N GLU A 55 -19.74 15.71 1.74
CA GLU A 55 -19.18 16.26 2.95
C GLU A 55 -19.46 15.35 4.17
N PRO A 56 -18.70 15.48 5.28
CA PRO A 56 -18.86 14.64 6.46
C PRO A 56 -20.23 14.74 7.15
N ASP A 57 -20.95 15.84 6.93
CA ASP A 57 -22.29 16.10 7.43
C ASP A 57 -23.40 15.43 6.59
N GLY A 58 -23.03 14.76 5.49
CA GLY A 58 -23.95 14.06 4.59
C GLY A 58 -24.49 14.90 3.44
N HIS A 59 -24.13 16.19 3.36
CA HIS A 59 -24.46 17.05 2.22
C HIS A 59 -23.47 16.90 1.07
N LEU A 60 -23.83 17.39 -0.11
CA LEU A 60 -22.94 17.50 -1.26
C LEU A 60 -22.51 18.96 -1.42
N GLY A 61 -21.22 19.21 -1.23
CA GLY A 61 -20.60 20.52 -1.41
C GLY A 61 -19.88 20.63 -2.75
N GLY A 62 -19.93 21.81 -3.39
CA GLY A 62 -19.20 22.07 -4.63
C GLY A 62 -17.68 22.09 -4.44
N LEU A 63 -16.95 21.27 -5.22
CA LEU A 63 -15.48 21.21 -5.19
C LEU A 63 -14.84 22.07 -6.28
N CYS A 64 -15.17 21.83 -7.56
CA CYS A 64 -14.62 22.58 -8.68
C CYS A 64 -15.67 22.76 -9.78
N SER A 65 -15.49 23.78 -10.61
CA SER A 65 -16.42 24.16 -11.66
C SER A 65 -15.72 24.76 -12.87
N THR A 66 -16.41 24.75 -13.98
CA THR A 66 -16.10 25.52 -15.18
C THR A 66 -17.39 26.13 -15.73
N GLY A 67 -17.33 27.37 -16.21
CA GLY A 67 -18.50 28.08 -16.74
C GLY A 67 -19.55 28.53 -15.71
N LEU A 68 -19.25 28.50 -14.39
CA LEU A 68 -20.14 28.97 -13.32
C LEU A 68 -19.70 30.34 -12.75
N PRO A 69 -20.64 31.16 -12.23
CA PRO A 69 -20.35 32.47 -11.66
C PRO A 69 -19.55 32.41 -10.35
N GLU A 70 -18.83 33.49 -10.02
CA GLU A 70 -18.11 33.62 -8.74
C GLU A 70 -19.10 33.53 -7.56
N GLY A 71 -18.74 32.74 -6.53
CA GLY A 71 -19.61 32.48 -5.37
C GLY A 71 -20.59 31.30 -5.52
N TRP A 72 -20.55 30.55 -6.64
CA TRP A 72 -21.37 29.34 -6.81
C TRP A 72 -21.14 28.28 -5.73
N ARG A 73 -19.91 28.17 -5.18
CA ARG A 73 -19.54 27.17 -4.16
C ARG A 73 -20.39 27.28 -2.90
N ASP A 74 -20.68 28.50 -2.46
CA ASP A 74 -21.48 28.75 -1.25
C ASP A 74 -22.96 28.37 -1.46
N ARG A 75 -23.42 28.39 -2.71
CA ARG A 75 -24.79 28.03 -3.12
C ARG A 75 -24.93 26.55 -3.49
N ALA A 76 -23.83 25.88 -3.84
CA ALA A 76 -23.78 24.47 -4.23
C ALA A 76 -23.81 23.53 -3.02
N ARG A 77 -24.91 23.58 -2.26
CA ARG A 77 -25.20 22.67 -1.14
C ARG A 77 -26.41 21.83 -1.49
N PHE A 78 -26.18 20.57 -1.88
CA PHE A 78 -27.26 19.65 -2.24
C PHE A 78 -27.48 18.62 -1.15
N LEU A 79 -28.74 18.29 -0.89
CA LEU A 79 -29.14 17.20 -0.01
C LEU A 79 -29.10 15.86 -0.75
N SER A 80 -28.54 14.83 -0.13
CA SER A 80 -28.51 13.49 -0.73
C SER A 80 -29.94 12.95 -0.89
N GLY A 81 -30.32 12.55 -2.11
CA GLY A 81 -31.66 12.07 -2.46
C GLY A 81 -32.66 13.14 -2.91
N GLU A 82 -32.33 14.43 -2.79
CA GLU A 82 -33.18 15.55 -3.23
C GLU A 82 -32.66 16.21 -4.52
N GLY A 83 -33.58 16.70 -5.35
CA GLY A 83 -33.25 17.26 -6.67
C GLY A 83 -32.57 16.25 -7.61
N ILE A 84 -32.13 16.72 -8.77
CA ILE A 84 -31.48 15.86 -9.77
C ILE A 84 -30.12 15.37 -9.27
N VAL A 85 -29.29 16.28 -8.72
CA VAL A 85 -27.92 15.99 -8.25
C VAL A 85 -27.92 15.02 -7.07
N GLY A 86 -28.80 15.23 -6.08
CA GLY A 86 -28.91 14.35 -4.92
C GLY A 86 -29.45 12.97 -5.28
N ARG A 87 -30.31 12.85 -6.29
CA ARG A 87 -30.76 11.54 -6.81
C ARG A 87 -29.67 10.81 -7.56
N VAL A 88 -28.89 11.48 -8.41
CA VAL A 88 -27.74 10.86 -9.10
C VAL A 88 -26.73 10.30 -8.08
N HIS A 89 -26.51 11.01 -6.96
CA HIS A 89 -25.66 10.53 -5.87
C HIS A 89 -26.16 9.20 -5.27
N THR A 90 -27.48 9.05 -5.06
CA THR A 90 -28.07 7.87 -4.42
C THR A 90 -28.37 6.72 -5.38
N SER A 91 -28.80 7.00 -6.61
CA SER A 91 -29.42 6.03 -7.52
C SER A 91 -28.46 5.16 -8.34
N ASP A 92 -27.14 5.31 -8.19
CA ASP A 92 -26.08 4.56 -8.93
C ASP A 92 -26.16 4.64 -10.47
N ALA A 93 -27.10 5.43 -10.98
CA ALA A 93 -27.37 5.58 -12.40
C ALA A 93 -26.92 6.96 -12.86
N ALA A 94 -26.18 7.00 -13.97
CA ALA A 94 -25.94 8.25 -14.66
C ALA A 94 -27.25 8.70 -15.34
N VAL A 95 -27.57 9.97 -15.25
CA VAL A 95 -28.83 10.57 -15.67
C VAL A 95 -28.58 11.59 -16.78
N VAL A 96 -29.50 11.63 -17.74
CA VAL A 96 -29.59 12.66 -18.77
C VAL A 96 -30.96 13.29 -18.65
N VAL A 97 -30.99 14.61 -18.54
CA VAL A 97 -32.21 15.43 -18.66
C VAL A 97 -32.06 16.22 -19.95
N PRO A 98 -32.68 15.81 -21.07
CA PRO A 98 -32.48 16.43 -22.38
C PRO A 98 -32.98 17.88 -22.49
N GLU A 99 -33.97 18.23 -21.68
CA GLU A 99 -34.57 19.55 -21.59
C GLU A 99 -34.74 19.93 -20.12
N LEU A 100 -33.96 20.89 -19.65
CA LEU A 100 -33.88 21.25 -18.24
C LEU A 100 -34.96 22.25 -17.82
N HIS A 101 -35.50 23.05 -18.75
CA HIS A 101 -36.57 24.02 -18.48
C HIS A 101 -37.89 23.36 -18.06
N ASP A 102 -38.17 22.16 -18.55
CA ASP A 102 -39.41 21.44 -18.27
C ASP A 102 -39.33 20.54 -17.02
N GLU A 103 -38.17 20.46 -16.37
CA GLU A 103 -37.93 19.52 -15.27
C GLU A 103 -38.31 20.13 -13.90
N PRO A 104 -39.39 19.66 -13.24
CA PRO A 104 -39.90 20.25 -11.99
C PRO A 104 -38.96 20.07 -10.80
N LEU A 105 -37.94 19.21 -10.91
CA LEU A 105 -36.94 18.95 -9.88
C LEU A 105 -35.66 19.80 -10.03
N PHE A 106 -35.61 20.68 -11.03
CA PHE A 106 -34.50 21.59 -11.25
C PHE A 106 -34.77 22.97 -10.64
N ALA A 107 -33.81 23.46 -9.85
CA ALA A 107 -33.76 24.85 -9.39
C ALA A 107 -32.36 25.39 -9.71
N ASP A 108 -32.28 26.51 -10.44
CA ASP A 108 -31.00 27.12 -10.85
C ASP A 108 -30.34 27.95 -9.72
N ASP A 109 -30.24 27.37 -8.53
CA ASP A 109 -29.70 28.04 -7.33
C ASP A 109 -28.21 28.41 -7.48
N ILE A 110 -27.51 27.68 -8.36
CA ILE A 110 -26.07 27.83 -8.65
C ILE A 110 -25.78 28.72 -9.86
N GLY A 111 -26.80 29.19 -10.59
CA GLY A 111 -26.64 30.03 -11.78
C GLY A 111 -25.94 29.34 -12.95
N ALA A 112 -26.18 28.03 -13.12
CA ALA A 112 -25.56 27.20 -14.13
C ALA A 112 -26.15 27.37 -15.54
N VAL A 113 -27.43 27.76 -15.63
CA VAL A 113 -28.10 28.04 -16.89
C VAL A 113 -28.05 29.53 -17.19
N GLY A 114 -28.15 30.39 -16.18
CA GLY A 114 -28.20 31.85 -16.35
C GLY A 114 -29.53 32.26 -16.99
N GLY A 115 -30.08 33.42 -16.61
CA GLY A 115 -31.47 33.81 -16.89
C GLY A 115 -31.85 34.13 -18.35
N SER A 116 -31.26 33.46 -19.33
CA SER A 116 -31.64 33.55 -20.74
C SER A 116 -32.89 32.69 -20.98
N ASP A 117 -34.08 33.30 -20.91
CA ASP A 117 -35.32 32.68 -21.37
C ASP A 117 -35.19 32.33 -22.88
N GLY A 118 -35.08 31.04 -23.20
CA GLY A 118 -35.15 30.53 -24.58
C GLY A 118 -34.01 29.63 -25.07
N GLU A 119 -33.04 29.27 -24.24
CA GLU A 119 -31.96 28.34 -24.62
C GLU A 119 -32.26 26.91 -24.15
N HIS A 120 -32.44 25.98 -25.08
CA HIS A 120 -32.59 24.55 -24.77
C HIS A 120 -31.29 24.01 -24.16
N VAL A 121 -31.30 23.65 -22.88
CA VAL A 121 -30.14 23.14 -22.13
C VAL A 121 -30.42 21.75 -21.59
N ALA A 122 -29.48 20.84 -21.77
CA ALA A 122 -29.49 19.50 -21.22
C ALA A 122 -28.57 19.39 -20.00
N LEU A 123 -28.95 18.56 -19.01
CA LEU A 123 -28.13 18.20 -17.86
C LEU A 123 -27.67 16.75 -17.96
N LEU A 124 -26.37 16.53 -17.80
CA LEU A 124 -25.74 15.22 -17.69
C LEU A 124 -25.18 15.06 -16.27
N GLY A 125 -25.52 13.96 -15.61
CA GLY A 125 -25.03 13.67 -14.26
C GLY A 125 -24.50 12.24 -14.17
N THR A 126 -23.28 12.07 -13.67
CA THR A 126 -22.73 10.75 -13.35
C THR A 126 -22.25 10.69 -11.90
N PRO A 127 -22.55 9.61 -11.15
CA PRO A 127 -22.01 9.45 -9.82
C PRO A 127 -20.51 9.16 -9.90
N ILE A 128 -19.74 9.74 -8.97
CA ILE A 128 -18.33 9.43 -8.75
C ILE A 128 -18.25 8.47 -7.57
N ARG A 129 -17.86 7.22 -7.82
CA ARG A 129 -17.92 6.13 -6.83
C ARG A 129 -16.61 5.38 -6.71
N HIS A 130 -16.38 4.81 -5.54
CA HIS A 130 -15.31 3.85 -5.28
C HIS A 130 -15.83 2.73 -4.38
N GLU A 131 -15.58 1.47 -4.74
CA GLU A 131 -16.02 0.27 -3.99
C GLU A 131 -17.52 0.30 -3.59
N GLY A 132 -18.40 0.81 -4.46
CA GLY A 132 -19.85 0.91 -4.22
C GLY A 132 -20.28 2.08 -3.31
N ARG A 133 -19.35 2.89 -2.81
CA ARG A 133 -19.64 4.10 -2.03
C ARG A 133 -19.66 5.34 -2.93
N PRO A 134 -20.72 6.17 -2.89
CA PRO A 134 -20.73 7.44 -3.61
C PRO A 134 -19.82 8.46 -2.89
N LEU A 135 -18.86 9.00 -3.63
CA LEU A 135 -17.93 10.02 -3.16
C LEU A 135 -18.34 11.42 -3.62
N GLY A 136 -19.10 11.52 -4.70
CA GLY A 136 -19.56 12.77 -5.28
C GLY A 136 -20.36 12.54 -6.56
N VAL A 137 -20.61 13.63 -7.29
CA VAL A 137 -21.33 13.65 -8.56
C VAL A 137 -20.60 14.62 -9.50
N LEU A 138 -20.38 14.17 -10.74
CA LEU A 138 -19.95 15.02 -11.85
C LEU A 138 -21.20 15.43 -12.62
N VAL A 139 -21.41 16.74 -12.77
CA VAL A 139 -22.57 17.33 -13.44
C VAL A 139 -22.08 18.24 -14.55
N ALA A 140 -22.69 18.15 -15.73
CA ALA A 140 -22.41 19.01 -16.88
C ALA A 140 -23.72 19.52 -17.49
N PHE A 141 -23.66 20.75 -18.00
CA PHE A 141 -24.74 21.42 -18.72
C PHE A 141 -24.29 21.65 -20.15
N CYS A 142 -25.13 21.24 -21.10
CA CYS A 142 -24.83 21.27 -22.53
C CYS A 142 -25.94 22.02 -23.26
N GLU A 143 -25.57 22.81 -24.27
CA GLU A 143 -26.56 23.36 -25.19
C GLU A 143 -27.16 22.24 -26.05
N ASN A 144 -28.48 22.29 -26.21
CA ASN A 144 -29.28 21.36 -27.00
C ASN A 144 -30.25 22.11 -27.94
N PRO A 145 -29.76 23.00 -28.82
CA PRO A 145 -30.56 24.00 -29.55
C PRO A 145 -31.70 23.44 -30.43
N ASP A 146 -31.71 22.13 -30.72
CA ASP A 146 -32.73 21.45 -31.53
C ASP A 146 -33.44 20.28 -30.82
N GLY A 147 -33.12 20.01 -29.54
CA GLY A 147 -33.66 18.85 -28.80
C GLY A 147 -33.19 17.47 -29.31
N LYS A 148 -32.31 17.44 -30.33
CA LYS A 148 -31.94 16.23 -31.09
C LYS A 148 -30.55 15.68 -30.77
N ARG A 149 -29.78 16.33 -29.89
CA ARG A 149 -28.44 15.84 -29.52
C ARG A 149 -28.57 14.52 -28.76
N ILE A 150 -27.80 13.51 -29.18
CA ILE A 150 -27.69 12.23 -28.49
C ILE A 150 -26.53 12.33 -27.49
N PHE A 151 -26.81 12.05 -26.22
CA PHE A 151 -25.84 12.18 -25.13
C PHE A 151 -25.27 10.83 -24.65
N ALA A 152 -25.50 9.75 -25.40
CA ALA A 152 -25.08 8.40 -24.98
C ALA A 152 -23.56 8.28 -24.85
N ASP A 153 -22.82 8.80 -25.84
CA ASP A 153 -21.36 8.77 -25.87
C ASP A 153 -20.76 9.73 -24.83
N ASP A 154 -21.32 10.94 -24.70
CA ASP A 154 -20.96 11.91 -23.66
C ASP A 154 -21.11 11.30 -22.26
N LEU A 155 -22.22 10.63 -21.98
CA LEU A 155 -22.49 9.96 -20.71
C LEU A 155 -21.57 8.77 -20.47
N GLN A 156 -21.24 8.01 -21.51
CA GLN A 156 -20.30 6.89 -21.42
C GLN A 156 -18.89 7.38 -21.09
N LEU A 157 -18.44 8.47 -21.73
CA LEU A 157 -17.15 9.08 -21.43
C LEU A 157 -17.11 9.61 -20.00
N MET A 158 -18.16 10.31 -19.56
CA MET A 158 -18.32 10.76 -18.18
C MET A 158 -18.22 9.63 -17.17
N LYS A 159 -18.84 8.46 -17.44
CA LYS A 159 -18.73 7.27 -16.58
C LYS A 159 -17.30 6.75 -16.51
N ILE A 160 -16.60 6.69 -17.64
CA ILE A 160 -15.21 6.21 -17.69
C ILE A 160 -14.28 7.12 -16.90
N VAL A 161 -14.41 8.44 -17.04
CA VAL A 161 -13.56 9.41 -16.31
C VAL A 161 -13.96 9.59 -14.84
N ALA A 162 -15.20 9.27 -14.46
CA ALA A 162 -15.64 9.32 -13.07
C ALA A 162 -14.84 8.35 -12.17
N ALA A 163 -14.44 7.17 -12.67
CA ALA A 163 -13.66 6.20 -11.92
C ALA A 163 -12.26 6.71 -11.49
N PRO A 164 -11.40 7.22 -12.39
CA PRO A 164 -10.12 7.82 -11.98
C PRO A 164 -10.30 9.11 -11.17
N MET A 165 -11.36 9.90 -11.42
CA MET A 165 -11.68 11.05 -10.57
C MET A 165 -12.02 10.64 -9.12
N ALA A 166 -12.69 9.50 -8.93
CA ALA A 166 -12.96 8.93 -7.62
C ALA A 166 -11.65 8.64 -6.86
N GLN A 167 -10.66 8.06 -7.54
CA GLN A 167 -9.35 7.78 -6.97
C GLN A 167 -8.62 9.07 -6.56
N ALA A 168 -8.66 10.11 -7.40
CA ALA A 168 -8.07 11.41 -7.09
C ALA A 168 -8.74 12.05 -5.86
N LEU A 169 -10.07 11.96 -5.73
CA LEU A 169 -10.81 12.45 -4.57
C LEU A 169 -10.45 11.72 -3.27
N LEU A 170 -10.21 10.41 -3.31
CA LEU A 170 -9.78 9.66 -2.13
C LEU A 170 -8.39 10.07 -1.64
N LEU A 171 -7.46 10.29 -2.58
CA LEU A 171 -6.13 10.82 -2.27
C LEU A 171 -6.22 12.23 -1.64
N HIS A 172 -7.13 13.08 -2.14
CA HIS A 172 -7.35 14.42 -1.57
C HIS A 172 -7.94 14.41 -0.16
N ARG A 173 -8.94 13.56 0.09
CA ARG A 173 -9.57 13.43 1.40
C ARG A 173 -8.62 12.86 2.45
N GLY A 174 -7.52 12.22 2.03
CA GLY A 174 -6.41 11.85 2.89
C GLY A 174 -5.45 13.00 3.25
N GLU A 175 -5.48 14.14 2.55
CA GLU A 175 -4.41 15.16 2.60
C GLU A 175 -4.80 16.58 3.10
N LYS A 176 -6.07 16.92 3.37
CA LYS A 176 -6.42 18.22 4.00
C LYS A 176 -6.97 18.06 5.44
N PRO A 177 -6.49 18.81 6.46
CA PRO A 177 -5.58 19.97 6.41
C PRO A 177 -4.32 19.82 7.31
N MET A 178 -3.14 19.89 6.71
CA MET A 178 -1.86 20.12 7.38
C MET A 178 -1.24 21.43 6.86
N ARG A 179 -1.89 22.59 7.10
CA ARG A 179 -1.32 23.90 6.75
C ARG A 179 -1.45 25.02 7.80
N ASP A 180 -2.32 24.92 8.79
CA ASP A 180 -2.36 25.89 9.89
C ASP A 180 -2.14 25.18 11.23
N CYS A 181 -0.91 25.22 11.77
CA CYS A 181 -0.58 25.14 13.21
C CYS A 181 0.93 24.92 13.41
N THR A 182 1.75 25.97 13.24
CA THR A 182 3.03 26.10 13.95
C THR A 182 2.85 26.61 15.38
N GLU A 183 1.62 26.86 15.83
CA GLU A 183 1.42 27.36 17.18
C GLU A 183 0.37 26.56 17.94
N ARG A 184 0.86 25.98 19.04
CA ARG A 184 0.11 25.57 20.25
C ARG A 184 -0.45 24.16 20.23
N ILE A 185 0.42 23.25 20.69
CA ILE A 185 0.17 22.31 21.79
C ILE A 185 -1.26 22.42 22.34
N SER A 186 -2.14 21.47 22.01
CA SER A 186 -3.07 20.78 22.94
C SER A 186 -4.16 19.99 22.22
N ARG A 187 -4.01 18.65 22.29
CA ARG A 187 -5.05 17.59 22.25
C ARG A 187 -5.57 17.12 20.87
N PRO A 188 -5.27 15.86 20.46
CA PRO A 188 -5.84 15.26 19.27
C PRO A 188 -7.18 14.57 19.58
N ARG A 189 -8.15 14.68 18.67
CA ARG A 189 -9.23 13.69 18.54
C ARG A 189 -9.21 13.14 17.10
N LYS A 190 -8.83 11.87 17.00
CA LYS A 190 -8.71 11.07 15.77
C LYS A 190 -10.06 10.40 15.45
N THR A 191 -10.48 10.43 14.19
CA THR A 191 -11.32 9.37 13.63
C THR A 191 -10.40 8.30 13.04
N THR A 192 -9.94 7.44 13.93
CA THR A 192 -9.05 6.31 13.68
C THR A 192 -9.80 5.17 12.98
N ILE A 193 -9.28 4.67 11.85
CA ILE A 193 -9.24 3.20 11.66
C ILE A 193 -8.61 2.68 12.95
N PRO A 194 -9.19 1.72 13.69
CA PRO A 194 -8.61 1.30 14.96
C PRO A 194 -7.21 0.76 14.68
N VAL A 195 -6.20 1.60 14.91
CA VAL A 195 -4.80 1.18 14.94
C VAL A 195 -4.71 0.41 16.23
N HIS A 196 -4.84 -0.89 16.09
CA HIS A 196 -4.69 -1.80 17.20
C HIS A 196 -3.21 -1.85 17.52
N GLN A 197 -2.79 -1.13 18.55
CA GLN A 197 -1.43 -1.17 19.05
C GLN A 197 -1.36 -2.26 20.11
N LEU A 198 -0.42 -3.20 19.97
CA LEU A 198 -0.04 -4.07 21.06
C LEU A 198 1.31 -3.62 21.60
N ASP A 199 1.40 -3.52 22.92
CA ASP A 199 2.63 -3.15 23.61
C ASP A 199 3.78 -4.09 23.22
N ASN A 200 4.90 -3.51 22.79
CA ASN A 200 6.11 -4.20 22.32
C ASN A 200 5.95 -5.01 21.02
N THR A 201 4.96 -4.68 20.18
CA THR A 201 4.94 -5.16 18.79
C THR A 201 4.86 -4.00 17.81
N VAL A 202 5.61 -4.13 16.72
CA VAL A 202 5.66 -3.14 15.65
C VAL A 202 4.95 -3.72 14.43
N GLY A 203 4.00 -2.97 13.86
CA GLY A 203 3.28 -3.37 12.65
C GLY A 203 2.27 -2.31 12.19
N GLY A 204 2.61 -1.56 11.15
CA GLY A 204 1.71 -0.62 10.46
C GLY A 204 0.99 -1.24 9.26
N SER A 205 1.51 -2.35 8.72
CA SER A 205 0.96 -3.01 7.54
C SER A 205 -0.47 -3.53 7.75
N ALA A 206 -1.27 -3.52 6.68
CA ALA A 206 -2.66 -3.97 6.72
C ALA A 206 -2.80 -5.44 7.17
N SER A 207 -1.83 -6.30 6.82
CA SER A 207 -1.80 -7.70 7.24
C SER A 207 -1.59 -7.83 8.76
N MET A 208 -0.71 -7.02 9.35
CA MET A 208 -0.50 -6.98 10.80
C MET A 208 -1.67 -6.34 11.55
N GLN A 209 -2.31 -5.30 11.00
CA GLN A 209 -3.49 -4.71 11.61
C GLN A 209 -4.65 -5.71 11.72
N LYS A 210 -4.81 -6.62 10.76
CA LYS A 210 -5.76 -7.75 10.85
C LYS A 210 -5.41 -8.69 12.00
N VAL A 211 -4.13 -9.05 12.14
CA VAL A 211 -3.65 -9.88 13.27
C VAL A 211 -3.94 -9.20 14.60
N PHE A 212 -3.66 -7.90 14.71
CA PHE A 212 -3.90 -7.14 15.93
C PHE A 212 -5.40 -7.05 16.27
N ALA A 213 -6.27 -6.83 15.28
CA ALA A 213 -7.71 -6.87 15.48
C ALA A 213 -8.18 -8.24 16.02
N GLN A 214 -7.68 -9.34 15.45
CA GLN A 214 -7.97 -10.69 15.94
C GLN A 214 -7.48 -10.91 17.37
N VAL A 215 -6.29 -10.40 17.71
CA VAL A 215 -5.74 -10.45 19.07
C VAL A 215 -6.65 -9.72 20.06
N HIS A 216 -7.10 -8.50 19.74
CA HIS A 216 -8.04 -7.76 20.60
C HIS A 216 -9.39 -8.48 20.76
N GLN A 217 -9.88 -9.13 19.71
CA GLN A 217 -11.12 -9.88 19.76
C GLN A 217 -11.02 -11.14 20.62
N VAL A 218 -9.89 -11.87 20.54
CA VAL A 218 -9.72 -13.16 21.23
C VAL A 218 -9.20 -13.01 22.67
N ALA A 219 -8.49 -11.92 22.99
CA ALA A 219 -7.87 -11.75 24.29
C ALA A 219 -8.86 -11.79 25.48
N PRO A 220 -10.07 -11.20 25.41
CA PRO A 220 -11.07 -11.31 26.47
C PRO A 220 -11.60 -12.72 26.70
N ALA A 221 -11.61 -13.58 25.66
CA ALA A 221 -12.14 -14.93 25.73
C ALA A 221 -11.19 -15.91 26.43
N ARG A 222 -11.74 -16.94 27.09
CA ARG A 222 -10.95 -18.04 27.69
C ARG A 222 -10.56 -19.14 26.70
N THR A 223 -10.83 -18.95 25.42
CA THR A 223 -10.62 -19.96 24.37
C THR A 223 -9.14 -20.23 24.10
N THR A 224 -8.84 -21.44 23.60
CA THR A 224 -7.51 -21.80 23.11
C THR A 224 -7.23 -21.07 21.80
N VAL A 225 -6.03 -20.51 21.69
CA VAL A 225 -5.59 -19.79 20.47
C VAL A 225 -4.43 -20.54 19.84
N LEU A 226 -4.53 -20.81 18.55
CA LEU A 226 -3.48 -21.39 17.71
C LEU A 226 -2.82 -20.28 16.88
N LEU A 227 -1.54 -20.02 17.16
CA LEU A 227 -0.71 -19.09 16.41
C LEU A 227 0.05 -19.85 15.32
N ARG A 228 -0.22 -19.51 14.07
CA ARG A 228 0.45 -20.10 12.90
C ARG A 228 1.41 -19.10 12.30
N GLY A 229 2.49 -19.61 11.74
CA GLY A 229 3.42 -18.80 10.96
C GLY A 229 4.83 -19.33 11.07
N GLU A 230 5.69 -18.84 10.19
CA GLU A 230 7.08 -19.28 10.10
C GLU A 230 7.86 -19.01 11.40
N SER A 231 9.02 -19.64 11.52
CA SER A 231 9.87 -19.41 12.69
C SER A 231 10.34 -17.95 12.72
N GLY A 232 10.21 -17.33 13.90
CA GLY A 232 10.68 -15.97 14.13
C GLY A 232 9.82 -14.84 13.53
N THR A 233 8.56 -15.10 13.20
CA THR A 233 7.59 -14.04 12.85
C THR A 233 7.07 -13.24 14.05
N GLY A 234 7.41 -13.64 15.28
CA GLY A 234 7.00 -12.97 16.52
C GLY A 234 5.83 -13.64 17.26
N LYS A 235 5.59 -14.95 17.05
CA LYS A 235 4.51 -15.70 17.70
C LYS A 235 4.47 -15.55 19.23
N GLU A 236 5.63 -15.57 19.89
CA GLU A 236 5.72 -15.38 21.34
C GLU A 236 5.26 -13.97 21.78
N LEU A 237 5.61 -12.93 21.02
CA LEU A 237 5.19 -11.55 21.33
C LEU A 237 3.67 -11.42 21.22
N ILE A 238 3.07 -12.03 20.20
CA ILE A 238 1.62 -12.09 20.04
C ILE A 238 0.97 -12.86 21.19
N ALA A 239 1.53 -14.00 21.61
CA ALA A 239 1.03 -14.76 22.77
C ALA A 239 1.05 -13.92 24.07
N ARG A 240 2.13 -13.17 24.30
CA ARG A 240 2.25 -12.25 25.44
C ARG A 240 1.22 -11.11 25.35
N ALA A 241 1.01 -10.55 24.16
CA ALA A 241 -0.01 -9.53 23.94
C ALA A 241 -1.43 -10.04 24.23
N ILE A 242 -1.77 -11.26 23.79
CA ILE A 242 -3.04 -11.92 24.11
C ILE A 242 -3.21 -12.03 25.63
N CYS A 243 -2.15 -12.43 26.36
CA CYS A 243 -2.21 -12.54 27.83
C CYS A 243 -2.45 -11.17 28.49
N ARG A 244 -1.70 -10.14 28.07
CA ARG A 244 -1.81 -8.76 28.61
C ARG A 244 -3.18 -8.14 28.40
N LEU A 245 -3.83 -8.44 27.27
CA LEU A 245 -5.17 -7.95 26.94
C LEU A 245 -6.29 -8.82 27.52
N SER A 246 -5.95 -9.90 28.23
CA SER A 246 -6.93 -10.82 28.80
C SER A 246 -7.30 -10.47 30.25
N PRO A 247 -8.40 -11.04 30.77
CA PRO A 247 -8.73 -10.96 32.20
C PRO A 247 -7.66 -11.57 33.11
N ARG A 248 -6.73 -12.38 32.56
CA ARG A 248 -5.63 -13.04 33.27
C ARG A 248 -4.30 -12.27 33.16
N LYS A 249 -4.32 -10.97 32.83
CA LYS A 249 -3.11 -10.17 32.62
C LYS A 249 -2.15 -10.09 33.83
N GLU A 250 -2.69 -10.15 35.05
CA GLU A 250 -1.91 -10.13 36.31
C GLU A 250 -1.50 -11.54 36.76
N GLN A 251 -1.90 -12.59 36.02
CA GLN A 251 -1.65 -13.99 36.38
C GLN A 251 -0.39 -14.51 35.68
N PRO A 252 0.17 -15.65 36.13
CA PRO A 252 1.39 -16.21 35.55
C PRO A 252 1.25 -16.47 34.04
N PHE A 253 2.22 -15.98 33.27
CA PHE A 253 2.43 -16.37 31.88
C PHE A 253 3.64 -17.28 31.81
N ILE A 254 3.42 -18.57 31.55
CA ILE A 254 4.47 -19.57 31.45
C ILE A 254 4.65 -19.96 29.98
N ALA A 255 5.85 -19.77 29.44
CA ALA A 255 6.20 -20.15 28.07
C ALA A 255 7.10 -21.40 28.07
N VAL A 256 6.81 -22.36 27.20
CA VAL A 256 7.58 -23.59 27.01
C VAL A 256 7.77 -23.80 25.51
N ASN A 257 9.00 -24.05 25.09
CA ASN A 257 9.30 -24.48 23.73
C ASN A 257 9.39 -26.02 23.71
N CYS A 258 8.48 -26.66 23.00
CA CYS A 258 8.39 -28.11 22.92
C CYS A 258 9.55 -28.74 22.12
N ALA A 259 10.09 -28.03 21.12
CA ALA A 259 11.17 -28.53 20.27
C ALA A 259 12.55 -28.51 20.97
N ALA A 260 12.69 -27.78 22.08
CA ALA A 260 13.97 -27.62 22.77
C ALA A 260 14.31 -28.74 23.77
N LEU A 261 13.35 -29.62 24.08
CA LEU A 261 13.48 -30.63 25.13
C LEU A 261 13.27 -32.04 24.56
N THR A 262 13.96 -33.02 25.14
CA THR A 262 13.65 -34.43 24.88
C THR A 262 12.28 -34.78 25.46
N GLU A 263 11.63 -35.82 24.95
CA GLU A 263 10.29 -36.24 25.38
C GLU A 263 10.19 -36.41 26.91
N THR A 264 11.14 -37.10 27.52
CA THR A 264 11.15 -37.35 28.98
C THR A 264 11.33 -36.08 29.80
N LEU A 265 12.15 -35.14 29.33
CA LEU A 265 12.35 -33.84 29.99
C LEU A 265 11.13 -32.93 29.78
N LEU A 266 10.52 -32.97 28.61
CA LEU A 266 9.32 -32.19 28.29
C LEU A 266 8.15 -32.61 29.20
N GLU A 267 7.96 -33.92 29.39
CA GLU A 267 6.94 -34.45 30.31
C GLU A 267 7.19 -34.01 31.76
N SER A 268 8.44 -34.15 32.23
CA SER A 268 8.85 -33.77 33.57
C SER A 268 8.75 -32.25 33.82
N GLU A 269 9.05 -31.41 32.82
CA GLU A 269 8.90 -29.96 32.93
C GLU A 269 7.42 -29.55 32.90
N LEU A 270 6.59 -30.10 32.01
CA LEU A 270 5.19 -29.70 31.86
C LEU A 270 4.28 -30.23 32.98
N PHE A 271 4.41 -31.52 33.31
CA PHE A 271 3.57 -32.17 34.32
C PHE A 271 4.23 -32.26 35.70
N GLY A 272 5.55 -32.10 35.81
CA GLY A 272 6.25 -32.31 37.07
C GLY A 272 6.45 -33.79 37.37
N HIS A 273 7.19 -34.09 38.43
CA HIS A 273 7.51 -35.45 38.82
C HIS A 273 7.48 -35.64 40.33
N GLU A 274 7.17 -36.86 40.73
CA GLU A 274 7.34 -37.32 42.10
C GLU A 274 8.78 -37.75 42.38
N LYS A 275 9.14 -37.80 43.66
CA LYS A 275 10.46 -38.30 44.09
C LYS A 275 10.62 -39.76 43.63
N GLY A 276 11.71 -40.05 42.92
CA GLY A 276 12.00 -41.40 42.42
C GLY A 276 11.35 -41.76 41.08
N ALA A 277 10.72 -40.81 40.37
CA ALA A 277 10.09 -41.08 39.08
C ALA A 277 11.07 -41.52 37.96
N PHE A 278 12.33 -41.10 38.02
CA PHE A 278 13.41 -41.51 37.11
C PHE A 278 14.78 -41.34 37.79
N THR A 279 15.85 -41.87 37.17
CA THR A 279 17.23 -41.73 37.66
C THR A 279 17.64 -40.25 37.71
N GLY A 280 17.69 -39.67 38.90
CA GLY A 280 17.96 -38.23 39.11
C GLY A 280 16.83 -37.44 39.78
N ALA A 281 15.63 -38.02 39.92
CA ALA A 281 14.49 -37.41 40.61
C ALA A 281 14.64 -37.45 42.15
N GLN A 282 15.58 -36.68 42.69
CA GLN A 282 15.89 -36.67 44.13
C GLN A 282 14.81 -35.97 44.98
N SER A 283 14.07 -35.04 44.38
CA SER A 283 12.98 -34.29 45.01
C SER A 283 11.77 -34.22 44.09
N GLN A 284 10.60 -33.94 44.67
CA GLN A 284 9.39 -33.66 43.92
C GLN A 284 9.49 -32.26 43.27
N ARG A 285 9.06 -32.14 42.01
CA ARG A 285 9.06 -30.86 41.28
C ARG A 285 7.70 -30.60 40.65
N LYS A 286 7.19 -29.37 40.85
CA LYS A 286 5.96 -28.90 40.22
C LYS A 286 6.16 -28.67 38.73
N GLY A 287 5.20 -29.12 37.93
CA GLY A 287 5.18 -28.91 36.47
C GLY A 287 4.72 -27.52 36.06
N ARG A 288 4.98 -27.14 34.81
CA ARG A 288 4.53 -25.86 34.24
C ARG A 288 3.02 -25.70 34.23
N PHE A 289 2.24 -26.77 34.08
CA PHE A 289 0.77 -26.70 34.22
C PHE A 289 0.34 -26.27 35.62
N GLU A 290 1.00 -26.79 36.65
CA GLU A 290 0.73 -26.41 38.05
C GLU A 290 1.17 -24.96 38.32
N LEU A 291 2.33 -24.55 37.78
CA LEU A 291 2.82 -23.17 37.91
C LEU A 291 1.97 -22.15 37.13
N ALA A 292 1.31 -22.58 36.06
CA ALA A 292 0.42 -21.75 35.25
C ALA A 292 -1.03 -21.76 35.73
N HIS A 293 -1.34 -22.42 36.85
CA HIS A 293 -2.69 -22.48 37.40
C HIS A 293 -3.27 -21.08 37.63
N GLY A 294 -4.47 -20.81 37.11
CA GLY A 294 -5.12 -19.50 37.13
C GLY A 294 -4.62 -18.52 36.06
N GLY A 295 -3.52 -18.85 35.37
CA GLY A 295 -2.85 -18.03 34.37
C GLY A 295 -2.95 -18.56 32.94
N THR A 296 -1.88 -18.33 32.16
CA THR A 296 -1.79 -18.70 30.74
C THR A 296 -0.52 -19.52 30.50
N LEU A 297 -0.66 -20.64 29.78
CA LEU A 297 0.44 -21.47 29.31
C LEU A 297 0.58 -21.31 27.80
N PHE A 298 1.78 -20.94 27.37
CA PHE A 298 2.17 -20.83 25.98
C PHE A 298 3.06 -22.01 25.60
N LEU A 299 2.64 -22.81 24.60
CA LEU A 299 3.42 -23.90 24.03
C LEU A 299 3.87 -23.52 22.63
N ASP A 300 5.18 -23.32 22.43
CA ASP A 300 5.77 -23.08 21.12
C ASP A 300 6.20 -24.40 20.47
N GLU A 301 6.10 -24.44 19.14
CA GLU A 301 6.35 -25.62 18.30
C GLU A 301 5.57 -26.87 18.73
N ILE A 302 4.25 -26.72 18.92
CA ILE A 302 3.35 -27.84 19.27
C ILE A 302 3.30 -28.95 18.21
N GLY A 303 3.78 -28.68 16.99
CA GLY A 303 3.88 -29.68 15.93
C GLY A 303 4.96 -30.74 16.17
N ASP A 304 5.92 -30.49 17.07
CA ASP A 304 7.09 -31.36 17.26
C ASP A 304 6.95 -32.30 18.48
N ILE A 305 5.75 -32.40 19.05
CA ILE A 305 5.48 -33.30 20.19
C ILE A 305 5.24 -34.75 19.76
N SER A 306 5.68 -35.68 20.61
CA SER A 306 5.46 -37.12 20.38
C SER A 306 3.98 -37.51 20.48
N PRO A 307 3.54 -38.60 19.82
CA PRO A 307 2.16 -39.10 19.95
C PRO A 307 1.75 -39.42 21.39
N THR A 308 2.67 -39.91 22.23
CA THR A 308 2.45 -40.17 23.66
C THR A 308 2.13 -38.86 24.40
N PHE A 309 2.89 -37.81 24.10
CA PHE A 309 2.69 -36.49 24.68
C PHE A 309 1.35 -35.88 24.24
N GLN A 310 0.96 -36.07 22.97
CA GLN A 310 -0.33 -35.62 22.44
C GLN A 310 -1.51 -36.20 23.25
N ALA A 311 -1.45 -37.48 23.60
CA ALA A 311 -2.50 -38.13 24.40
C ALA A 311 -2.60 -37.54 25.82
N LYS A 312 -1.45 -37.30 26.48
CA LYS A 312 -1.43 -36.67 27.82
C LYS A 312 -1.96 -35.24 27.78
N LEU A 313 -1.52 -34.45 26.80
CA LEU A 313 -1.99 -33.08 26.62
C LEU A 313 -3.50 -33.01 26.36
N LEU A 314 -4.03 -33.93 25.54
CA LEU A 314 -5.47 -34.04 25.29
C LEU A 314 -6.24 -34.29 26.59
N ARG A 315 -5.77 -35.20 27.45
CA ARG A 315 -6.40 -35.50 28.74
C ARG A 315 -6.47 -34.25 29.62
N VAL A 316 -5.39 -33.47 29.71
CA VAL A 316 -5.38 -32.21 30.46
C VAL A 316 -6.39 -31.20 29.90
N LEU A 317 -6.50 -31.10 28.58
CA LEU A 317 -7.43 -30.16 27.93
C LEU A 317 -8.89 -30.57 28.07
N GLN A 318 -9.18 -31.86 28.21
CA GLN A 318 -10.53 -32.40 28.37
C GLN A 318 -10.97 -32.40 29.83
N GLU A 319 -10.17 -33.00 30.71
CA GLU A 319 -10.52 -33.28 32.11
C GLU A 319 -10.12 -32.14 33.05
N ARG A 320 -9.23 -31.22 32.60
CA ARG A 320 -8.63 -30.16 33.44
C ARG A 320 -7.87 -30.71 34.64
N GLU A 321 -7.34 -31.91 34.51
CA GLU A 321 -6.47 -32.55 35.48
C GLU A 321 -5.36 -33.33 34.79
N PHE A 322 -4.27 -33.54 35.51
CA PHE A 322 -3.14 -34.34 35.04
C PHE A 322 -2.50 -35.08 36.21
N GLU A 323 -1.74 -36.12 35.91
CA GLU A 323 -0.95 -36.87 36.88
C GLU A 323 0.54 -36.51 36.71
N ARG A 324 1.26 -36.36 37.83
CA ARG A 324 2.71 -36.16 37.78
C ARG A 324 3.40 -37.41 37.27
N VAL A 325 4.57 -37.26 36.65
CA VAL A 325 5.37 -38.41 36.21
C VAL A 325 5.73 -39.25 37.45
N GLY A 326 5.36 -40.53 37.43
CA GLY A 326 5.56 -41.47 38.54
C GLY A 326 4.55 -41.36 39.68
N GLY A 327 3.55 -40.47 39.58
CA GLY A 327 2.47 -40.32 40.56
C GLY A 327 1.12 -40.78 40.00
N ALA A 328 0.21 -41.18 40.89
CA ALA A 328 -1.16 -41.58 40.54
C ALA A 328 -2.23 -40.57 41.02
N ILE A 329 -1.80 -39.48 41.66
CA ILE A 329 -2.72 -38.49 42.22
C ILE A 329 -3.03 -37.43 41.14
N PRO A 330 -4.30 -37.28 40.73
CA PRO A 330 -4.68 -36.25 39.77
C PRO A 330 -4.59 -34.85 40.39
N VAL A 331 -4.06 -33.90 39.62
CA VAL A 331 -3.90 -32.49 39.98
C VAL A 331 -4.79 -31.66 39.07
N LYS A 332 -5.80 -30.99 39.65
CA LYS A 332 -6.71 -30.11 38.89
C LYS A 332 -6.06 -28.79 38.56
N VAL A 333 -6.21 -28.34 37.31
CA VAL A 333 -5.66 -27.08 36.83
C VAL A 333 -6.61 -26.27 35.96
N ASP A 334 -6.63 -24.95 36.18
CA ASP A 334 -7.36 -24.00 35.33
C ASP A 334 -6.36 -23.12 34.56
N VAL A 335 -6.00 -23.54 33.35
CA VAL A 335 -4.99 -22.87 32.53
C VAL A 335 -5.58 -22.47 31.18
N ARG A 336 -5.35 -21.23 30.76
CA ARG A 336 -5.64 -20.81 29.38
C ARG A 336 -4.47 -21.26 28.51
N LEU A 337 -4.78 -21.98 27.44
CA LEU A 337 -3.76 -22.46 26.52
C LEU A 337 -3.61 -21.54 25.31
N ILE A 338 -2.38 -21.18 24.98
CA ILE A 338 -2.01 -20.59 23.68
C ILE A 338 -0.96 -21.52 23.08
N VAL A 339 -1.14 -21.95 21.84
CA VAL A 339 -0.20 -22.83 21.15
C VAL A 339 0.32 -22.17 19.89
N ALA A 340 1.56 -22.46 19.52
CA ALA A 340 2.19 -21.96 18.30
C ALA A 340 2.86 -23.08 17.52
N THR A 341 2.89 -22.96 16.19
CA THR A 341 3.66 -23.86 15.33
C THR A 341 3.95 -23.23 13.97
N ASN A 342 5.07 -23.64 13.37
CA ASN A 342 5.36 -23.40 11.96
C ASN A 342 4.92 -24.55 11.02
N ARG A 343 4.53 -25.72 11.56
CA ARG A 343 4.15 -26.91 10.77
C ARG A 343 2.69 -26.85 10.33
N ASN A 344 2.40 -27.54 9.23
CA ASN A 344 1.03 -27.70 8.74
C ASN A 344 0.36 -28.87 9.48
N LEU A 345 -0.37 -28.56 10.55
CA LEU A 345 -1.04 -29.57 11.38
C LEU A 345 -2.11 -30.37 10.61
N GLU A 346 -2.81 -29.77 9.64
CA GLU A 346 -3.81 -30.47 8.82
C GLU A 346 -3.18 -31.60 8.03
N ARG A 347 -2.00 -31.35 7.46
CA ARG A 347 -1.23 -32.37 6.74
C ARG A 347 -0.77 -33.47 7.71
N MET A 348 -0.23 -33.10 8.87
CA MET A 348 0.20 -34.08 9.88
C MET A 348 -0.94 -34.95 10.40
N VAL A 349 -2.15 -34.40 10.51
CA VAL A 349 -3.35 -35.18 10.86
C VAL A 349 -3.71 -36.18 9.76
N ARG A 350 -3.62 -35.76 8.49
CA ARG A 350 -3.85 -36.64 7.35
C ARG A 350 -2.82 -37.77 7.28
N ASP A 351 -1.57 -37.45 7.60
CA ASP A 351 -0.43 -38.37 7.54
C ASP A 351 -0.35 -39.27 8.81
N GLY A 352 -1.23 -39.05 9.81
CA GLY A 352 -1.28 -39.84 11.04
C GLY A 352 -0.22 -39.48 12.09
N GLU A 353 0.59 -38.45 11.86
CA GLU A 353 1.62 -37.95 12.78
C GLU A 353 1.04 -37.11 13.94
N PHE A 354 -0.13 -36.51 13.73
CA PHE A 354 -0.82 -35.70 14.72
C PHE A 354 -2.26 -36.16 14.92
N ARG A 355 -2.71 -36.28 16.17
CA ARG A 355 -4.06 -36.78 16.44
C ARG A 355 -5.12 -35.73 16.10
N ALA A 356 -6.16 -36.17 15.39
CA ALA A 356 -7.27 -35.32 14.99
C ALA A 356 -8.04 -34.73 16.19
N ASP A 357 -8.24 -35.52 17.25
CA ASP A 357 -8.94 -35.09 18.47
C ASP A 357 -8.24 -33.93 19.18
N LEU A 358 -6.92 -33.98 19.30
CA LEU A 358 -6.11 -32.88 19.83
C LEU A 358 -6.16 -31.67 18.91
N TYR A 359 -6.04 -31.85 17.59
CA TYR A 359 -6.10 -30.76 16.61
C TYR A 359 -7.39 -29.95 16.76
N TYR A 360 -8.55 -30.60 16.80
CA TYR A 360 -9.83 -29.88 16.96
C TYR A 360 -9.97 -29.17 18.31
N ARG A 361 -9.31 -29.66 19.37
CA ARG A 361 -9.34 -29.03 20.69
C ARG A 361 -8.44 -27.81 20.80
N ILE A 362 -7.33 -27.79 20.07
CA ILE A 362 -6.39 -26.65 20.07
C ILE A 362 -6.73 -25.61 18.99
N ASN A 363 -7.32 -26.04 17.87
CA ASN A 363 -7.67 -25.16 16.74
C ASN A 363 -9.07 -24.55 16.91
N VAL A 364 -9.31 -23.82 18.00
CA VAL A 364 -10.59 -23.11 18.22
C VAL A 364 -10.58 -21.74 17.55
N VAL A 365 -9.52 -20.96 17.77
CA VAL A 365 -9.26 -19.71 17.05
C VAL A 365 -7.85 -19.76 16.51
N SER A 366 -7.69 -19.63 15.18
CA SER A 366 -6.40 -19.62 14.50
C SER A 366 -6.03 -18.21 14.05
N ILE A 367 -4.84 -17.75 14.42
CA ILE A 367 -4.25 -16.48 13.98
C ILE A 367 -3.02 -16.80 13.15
N LEU A 368 -3.02 -16.41 11.88
CA LEU A 368 -1.88 -16.57 10.98
C LEU A 368 -1.02 -15.30 11.00
N LEU A 369 0.21 -15.43 11.44
CA LEU A 369 1.20 -14.36 11.41
C LEU A 369 1.87 -14.32 10.03
N PRO A 370 1.78 -13.19 9.31
CA PRO A 370 2.45 -13.06 8.02
C PRO A 370 3.97 -13.07 8.18
N PRO A 371 4.71 -13.73 7.28
CA PRO A 371 6.17 -13.67 7.23
C PRO A 371 6.63 -12.26 6.89
N LEU A 372 7.86 -11.89 7.29
CA LEU A 372 8.40 -10.54 7.09
C LEU A 372 8.35 -10.07 5.62
N ARG A 373 8.53 -10.98 4.65
CA ARG A 373 8.42 -10.69 3.21
C ARG A 373 7.06 -10.18 2.74
N GLU A 374 5.98 -10.53 3.43
CA GLU A 374 4.61 -10.09 3.11
C GLU A 374 4.24 -8.77 3.81
N ARG A 375 5.12 -8.24 4.67
CA ARG A 375 4.93 -6.99 5.42
C ARG A 375 6.16 -6.10 5.34
N ARG A 376 6.68 -5.87 4.12
CA ARG A 376 7.90 -5.07 3.90
C ARG A 376 7.80 -3.63 4.40
N GLU A 377 6.59 -3.07 4.40
CA GLU A 377 6.29 -1.73 4.93
C GLU A 377 6.66 -1.58 6.41
N ASP A 378 6.69 -2.68 7.17
CA ASP A 378 7.02 -2.65 8.58
C ASP A 378 8.54 -2.66 8.84
N ILE A 379 9.36 -2.99 7.83
CA ILE A 379 10.83 -3.17 7.99
C ILE A 379 11.51 -1.90 8.52
N PRO A 380 11.28 -0.68 7.98
CA PRO A 380 11.94 0.52 8.48
C PRO A 380 11.64 0.80 9.95
N VAL A 381 10.37 0.62 10.36
CA VAL A 381 9.93 0.87 11.72
C VAL A 381 10.49 -0.17 12.68
N MET A 382 10.51 -1.45 12.27
CA MET A 382 11.14 -2.52 13.05
C MET A 382 12.66 -2.31 13.19
N ALA A 383 13.34 -1.94 12.11
CA ALA A 383 14.77 -1.67 12.13
C ALA A 383 15.12 -0.54 13.09
N GLN A 384 14.35 0.56 13.05
CA GLN A 384 14.53 1.67 13.98
C GLN A 384 14.32 1.24 15.43
N TYR A 385 13.28 0.44 15.71
CA TYR A 385 13.04 -0.09 17.05
C TYR A 385 14.23 -0.92 17.58
N PHE A 386 14.82 -1.78 16.74
CA PHE A 386 16.00 -2.55 17.12
C PHE A 386 17.23 -1.67 17.34
N LEU A 387 17.43 -0.65 16.50
CA LEU A 387 18.54 0.30 16.67
C LEU A 387 18.41 1.12 17.95
N ASP A 388 17.20 1.59 18.27
CA ASP A 388 16.93 2.35 19.50
C ASP A 388 17.17 1.49 20.75
N ARG A 389 16.80 0.20 20.69
CA ARG A 389 17.11 -0.77 21.74
C ARG A 389 18.62 -0.97 21.88
N PHE A 390 19.33 -1.22 20.77
CA PHE A 390 20.78 -1.38 20.77
C PHE A 390 21.50 -0.15 21.35
N ASN A 391 21.09 1.05 20.95
CA ASN A 391 21.63 2.32 21.45
C ASN A 391 21.49 2.46 22.96
N ARG A 392 20.30 2.16 23.49
CA ARG A 392 20.03 2.18 24.93
C ARG A 392 20.88 1.17 25.69
N ASP A 393 21.00 -0.04 25.17
CA ASP A 393 21.71 -1.14 25.84
C ASP A 393 23.25 -0.93 25.81
N ASN A 394 23.77 -0.25 24.78
CA ASN A 394 25.22 -0.03 24.59
C ASN A 394 25.66 1.42 24.87
N GLY A 395 24.75 2.30 25.29
CA GLY A 395 25.05 3.72 25.51
C GLY A 395 25.52 4.47 24.25
N ARG A 396 25.07 4.05 23.06
CA ARG A 396 25.39 4.68 21.77
C ARG A 396 24.22 5.53 21.28
N SER A 397 24.47 6.34 20.25
CA SER A 397 23.48 7.22 19.62
C SER A 397 23.53 7.11 18.10
N LEU A 398 23.53 5.88 17.60
CA LEU A 398 23.56 5.59 16.18
C LEU A 398 22.22 5.94 15.51
N ARG A 399 22.27 6.37 14.25
CA ARG A 399 21.08 6.66 13.42
C ARG A 399 21.22 6.03 12.05
N PHE A 400 20.12 5.62 11.43
CA PHE A 400 20.13 5.22 10.02
C PHE A 400 20.12 6.45 9.10
N SER A 401 20.84 6.39 7.99
CA SER A 401 20.60 7.25 6.83
C SER A 401 19.34 6.81 6.07
N ASP A 402 18.75 7.70 5.28
CA ASP A 402 17.63 7.33 4.39
C ASP A 402 18.04 6.24 3.38
N GLU A 403 19.30 6.24 2.97
CA GLU A 403 19.86 5.22 2.08
C GLU A 403 19.96 3.86 2.77
N ALA A 404 20.38 3.82 4.03
CA ALA A 404 20.40 2.60 4.84
C ALA A 404 19.00 1.96 4.97
N LEU A 405 17.97 2.76 5.23
CA LEU A 405 16.59 2.27 5.32
C LEU A 405 16.05 1.77 3.97
N ARG A 406 16.42 2.43 2.87
CA ARG A 406 16.10 1.96 1.51
C ARG A 406 16.72 0.60 1.23
N VAL A 407 18.00 0.41 1.59
CA VAL A 407 18.69 -0.89 1.45
C VAL A 407 17.94 -1.97 2.22
N LEU A 408 17.68 -1.77 3.52
CA LEU A 408 16.95 -2.74 4.35
C LEU A 408 15.56 -3.11 3.79
N SER A 409 14.85 -2.14 3.22
CA SER A 409 13.52 -2.35 2.62
C SER A 409 13.59 -3.12 1.29
N SER A 410 14.68 -2.94 0.53
CA SER A 410 14.92 -3.62 -0.74
C SER A 410 15.52 -5.03 -0.59
N CYS A 411 16.14 -5.31 0.56
CA CYS A 411 16.73 -6.61 0.86
C CYS A 411 15.70 -7.76 0.85
N TYR A 412 16.18 -8.95 0.49
CA TYR A 412 15.40 -10.18 0.62
C TYR A 412 15.39 -10.63 2.09
N TRP A 413 14.18 -10.75 2.64
CA TRP A 413 13.95 -11.32 3.96
C TRP A 413 13.16 -12.62 3.81
N PRO A 414 13.71 -13.80 4.17
CA PRO A 414 13.05 -15.08 3.97
C PRO A 414 11.78 -15.25 4.80
N GLY A 415 11.54 -14.41 5.82
CA GLY A 415 10.30 -14.39 6.59
C GLY A 415 10.47 -14.14 8.09
N ASN A 416 11.71 -14.17 8.60
CA ASN A 416 12.03 -14.11 10.03
C ASN A 416 12.46 -12.70 10.48
N VAL A 417 11.84 -12.19 11.55
CA VAL A 417 12.17 -10.89 12.16
C VAL A 417 13.51 -10.93 12.90
N ARG A 418 13.92 -12.09 13.43
CA ARG A 418 15.21 -12.27 14.11
C ARG A 418 16.39 -12.04 13.17
N GLU A 419 16.23 -12.31 11.89
CA GLU A 419 17.29 -12.02 10.91
C GLU A 419 17.47 -10.51 10.71
N LEU A 420 16.37 -9.75 10.71
CA LEU A 420 16.42 -8.30 10.67
C LEU A 420 17.06 -7.74 11.94
N GLU A 421 16.67 -8.22 13.12
CA GLU A 421 17.27 -7.86 14.41
C GLU A 421 18.79 -8.12 14.40
N ASN A 422 19.21 -9.34 14.05
CA ASN A 422 20.63 -9.71 13.96
C ASN A 422 21.41 -8.88 12.93
N CYS A 423 20.78 -8.51 11.80
CA CYS A 423 21.40 -7.66 10.79
C CYS A 423 21.64 -6.26 11.34
N VAL A 424 20.64 -5.66 11.99
CA VAL A 424 20.74 -4.33 12.60
C VAL A 424 21.79 -4.33 13.70
N GLU A 425 21.75 -5.30 14.62
CA GLU A 425 22.73 -5.40 15.71
C GLU A 425 24.16 -5.56 15.20
N ARG A 426 24.38 -6.41 14.19
CA ARG A 426 25.69 -6.61 13.59
C ARG A 426 26.22 -5.33 12.94
N THR A 427 25.39 -4.66 12.14
CA THR A 427 25.77 -3.41 11.48
C THR A 427 26.05 -2.32 12.52
N ALA A 428 25.20 -2.18 13.53
CA ALA A 428 25.38 -1.22 14.62
C ALA A 428 26.67 -1.47 15.43
N THR A 429 27.02 -2.73 15.64
CA THR A 429 28.26 -3.13 16.33
C THR A 429 29.50 -2.79 15.52
N MET A 430 29.49 -3.02 14.21
CA MET A 430 30.64 -2.79 13.32
C MET A 430 30.79 -1.33 12.88
N THR A 431 29.79 -0.48 13.14
CA THR A 431 29.83 0.93 12.73
C THR A 431 30.66 1.75 13.72
N HIS A 432 31.71 2.40 13.22
CA HIS A 432 32.59 3.27 14.00
C HIS A 432 32.09 4.72 14.11
N HIS A 433 31.13 5.12 13.28
CA HIS A 433 30.56 6.48 13.24
C HIS A 433 29.13 6.50 13.78
N ASP A 434 28.57 7.69 14.03
CA ASP A 434 27.22 7.83 14.60
C ASP A 434 26.09 7.62 13.57
N THR A 435 26.43 7.41 12.30
CA THR A 435 25.47 7.18 11.22
C THR A 435 25.77 5.84 10.54
N ILE A 436 24.73 5.00 10.44
CA ILE A 436 24.73 3.78 9.66
C ILE A 436 24.30 4.14 8.25
N ASP A 437 25.17 3.89 7.28
CA ASP A 437 24.93 4.23 5.88
C ASP A 437 24.81 2.97 5.00
N ARG A 438 24.53 3.14 3.71
CA ARG A 438 24.41 2.02 2.74
C ARG A 438 25.61 1.07 2.78
N LEU A 439 26.83 1.61 2.87
CA LEU A 439 28.07 0.83 2.88
C LEU A 439 28.28 0.02 4.18
N SER A 440 27.51 0.30 5.22
CA SER A 440 27.58 -0.44 6.49
C SER A 440 26.90 -1.81 6.43
N PHE A 441 26.14 -2.11 5.35
CA PHE A 441 25.49 -3.39 5.17
C PHE A 441 26.31 -4.35 4.30
N LEU A 442 26.47 -5.58 4.80
CA LEU A 442 27.20 -6.64 4.10
C LEU A 442 26.54 -7.09 2.78
N CYS A 443 25.27 -6.74 2.53
CA CYS A 443 24.60 -7.01 1.26
C CYS A 443 25.15 -6.20 0.08
N GLU A 444 25.72 -5.03 0.36
CA GLU A 444 26.36 -4.19 -0.66
C GLU A 444 27.82 -4.61 -0.93
N ILE A 445 28.41 -5.39 -0.03
CA ILE A 445 29.78 -5.92 -0.13
C ILE A 445 29.76 -7.41 -0.57
N ASP A 446 28.61 -7.92 -1.05
CA ASP A 446 28.40 -9.33 -1.44
C ASP A 446 28.71 -10.39 -0.35
N GLN A 447 28.77 -9.98 0.92
CA GLN A 447 29.03 -10.84 2.08
C GLN A 447 27.78 -11.09 2.94
N CYS A 448 26.59 -10.91 2.36
CA CYS A 448 25.34 -11.12 3.08
C CYS A 448 25.13 -12.60 3.43
N LEU A 449 25.13 -12.90 4.73
CA LEU A 449 24.91 -14.25 5.25
C LEU A 449 23.55 -14.83 4.82
N THR A 450 22.53 -13.99 4.68
CA THR A 450 21.20 -14.38 4.17
C THR A 450 21.28 -14.88 2.72
N LYS A 451 22.08 -14.23 1.86
CA LYS A 451 22.30 -14.67 0.46
C LYS A 451 23.08 -16.00 0.39
N VAL A 452 23.99 -16.24 1.34
CA VAL A 452 24.82 -17.45 1.41
C VAL A 452 24.04 -18.64 1.98
N LEU A 453 23.26 -18.44 3.04
CA LEU A 453 22.51 -19.51 3.71
C LEU A 453 21.27 -19.96 2.92
N HIS A 454 20.72 -19.08 2.08
CA HIS A 454 19.54 -19.38 1.25
C HIS A 454 19.87 -19.63 -0.23
N HIS A 455 21.11 -19.99 -0.59
CA HIS A 455 21.49 -20.28 -1.98
C HIS A 455 20.37 -21.04 -2.74
N ILE A 456 19.88 -20.46 -3.85
CA ILE A 456 19.42 -21.08 -5.13
C ILE A 456 18.38 -20.17 -5.84
N GLU A 457 18.77 -19.65 -7.01
CA GLU A 457 17.98 -19.65 -8.26
C GLU A 457 16.46 -19.40 -8.18
N ARG A 458 16.01 -18.33 -7.52
CA ARG A 458 14.67 -17.77 -7.73
C ARG A 458 14.77 -16.42 -8.40
N GLU A 459 13.85 -16.15 -9.33
CA GLU A 459 13.67 -14.84 -10.00
C GLU A 459 13.51 -13.67 -8.99
N ASP A 460 13.17 -13.98 -7.74
CA ASP A 460 13.06 -13.03 -6.63
C ASP A 460 14.40 -12.72 -5.92
N ALA A 461 15.51 -13.36 -6.30
CA ALA A 461 16.85 -13.05 -5.81
C ALA A 461 17.40 -11.81 -6.54
N VAL A 462 16.72 -10.68 -6.37
CA VAL A 462 17.17 -9.39 -6.87
C VAL A 462 18.44 -9.03 -6.08
N ARG A 463 19.59 -9.13 -6.75
CA ARG A 463 20.82 -8.41 -6.36
C ARG A 463 20.43 -6.97 -6.01
N PRO A 464 21.12 -6.26 -5.09
CA PRO A 464 21.03 -4.81 -5.11
C PRO A 464 21.56 -4.38 -6.48
N GLY A 465 20.66 -4.19 -7.44
CA GLY A 465 21.03 -3.57 -8.68
C GLY A 465 21.58 -2.19 -8.32
N PRO A 466 22.50 -1.62 -9.12
CA PRO A 466 22.55 -0.17 -9.16
C PRO A 466 21.12 0.34 -9.36
N PRO A 467 20.75 1.52 -8.81
CA PRO A 467 19.40 2.07 -9.00
C PRO A 467 19.04 1.88 -10.48
N SER A 468 17.94 1.19 -10.74
CA SER A 468 17.61 0.76 -12.10
C SER A 468 17.48 1.99 -13.01
N GLU A 469 18.54 2.28 -13.76
CA GLU A 469 18.38 2.84 -15.09
C GLU A 469 17.90 1.67 -15.95
N PHE A 470 16.63 1.74 -16.37
CA PHE A 470 16.07 0.82 -17.35
C PHE A 470 16.91 0.91 -18.63
N ALA A 471 17.75 -0.10 -18.90
CA ALA A 471 18.41 -0.28 -20.17
C ALA A 471 17.81 -1.51 -20.88
N ALA A 472 17.03 -1.22 -21.91
CA ALA A 472 16.55 -2.21 -22.86
C ALA A 472 17.73 -2.75 -23.71
N SER A 473 17.77 -4.05 -23.97
CA SER A 473 18.52 -4.59 -25.11
C SER A 473 17.80 -5.79 -25.73
N GLU A 474 17.69 -5.71 -27.05
CA GLU A 474 17.00 -6.58 -28.00
C GLU A 474 17.75 -7.88 -28.34
N ALA A 475 17.01 -8.88 -28.82
CA ALA A 475 17.28 -9.63 -30.07
C ALA A 475 16.15 -10.67 -30.33
N PRO A 476 15.93 -11.21 -31.55
CA PRO A 476 16.27 -10.72 -32.89
C PRO A 476 15.06 -10.69 -33.87
N ASN A 477 15.30 -9.95 -34.95
CA ASN A 477 14.46 -9.65 -36.11
C ASN A 477 14.01 -10.86 -36.96
N ALA A 478 12.80 -10.79 -37.51
CA ALA A 478 12.50 -11.17 -38.90
C ALA A 478 11.37 -10.29 -39.48
N MET A 479 11.73 -9.61 -40.57
CA MET A 479 11.04 -8.69 -41.48
C MET A 479 9.56 -9.03 -41.83
N ALA A 480 8.67 -8.12 -42.27
CA ALA A 480 8.87 -6.92 -43.11
C ALA A 480 7.70 -5.91 -43.09
N SER A 481 8.07 -4.64 -43.37
CA SER A 481 7.34 -3.52 -44.01
C SER A 481 6.07 -2.94 -43.35
N GLY A 482 5.94 -1.63 -43.11
CA GLY A 482 6.83 -0.49 -43.35
C GLY A 482 6.18 0.85 -42.95
N HIS A 483 7.06 1.85 -42.77
CA HIS A 483 6.86 3.31 -42.67
C HIS A 483 6.50 3.91 -41.29
N ALA A 484 7.56 4.17 -40.52
CA ALA A 484 7.69 5.01 -39.32
C ALA A 484 8.29 6.39 -39.73
N ALA A 485 8.37 7.45 -38.94
CA ALA A 485 7.99 7.76 -37.56
C ALA A 485 8.22 9.28 -37.32
N ASP A 486 7.57 9.78 -36.27
CA ASP A 486 7.91 10.98 -35.50
C ASP A 486 9.37 11.02 -35.01
N LEU A 487 9.87 12.25 -34.78
CA LEU A 487 11.11 12.54 -34.07
C LEU A 487 10.82 13.12 -32.68
N ASN A 488 11.48 12.55 -31.66
CA ASN A 488 12.36 13.25 -30.69
C ASN A 488 12.73 12.25 -29.58
N GLY A 489 13.96 12.06 -29.11
CA GLY A 489 15.28 12.60 -29.44
C GLY A 489 16.27 12.00 -28.42
N GLY A 490 17.53 11.79 -28.82
CA GLY A 490 18.62 11.35 -27.95
C GLY A 490 19.97 11.54 -28.64
N ARG A 491 20.97 12.04 -27.90
CA ARG A 491 22.35 12.33 -28.35
C ARG A 491 23.06 11.05 -28.83
N PHE A 492 23.75 11.15 -29.97
CA PHE A 492 24.67 10.13 -30.51
C PHE A 492 26.11 10.49 -30.14
N ASP A 493 26.88 9.53 -29.62
CA ASP A 493 28.32 9.44 -29.87
C ASP A 493 28.55 8.45 -31.03
N PHE A 494 29.45 8.84 -31.93
CA PHE A 494 29.67 8.28 -33.26
C PHE A 494 30.48 6.96 -33.25
N PRO A 495 30.17 6.02 -34.15
CA PRO A 495 31.17 5.31 -34.92
C PRO A 495 31.52 6.12 -36.19
N GLY A 496 32.80 6.16 -36.52
CA GLY A 496 33.41 7.14 -37.43
C GLY A 496 32.81 7.24 -38.84
N GLY A 497 32.90 8.47 -39.36
CA GLY A 497 32.55 8.88 -40.71
C GLY A 497 32.25 10.37 -40.75
N ASP A 498 33.30 11.20 -40.75
CA ASP A 498 33.23 12.67 -40.72
C ASP A 498 32.29 13.24 -41.80
N GLY A 499 31.24 13.90 -41.34
CA GLY A 499 30.33 14.70 -42.16
C GLY A 499 30.02 16.06 -41.53
N LYS A 500 30.88 16.56 -40.63
CA LYS A 500 30.84 17.95 -40.19
C LYS A 500 31.46 18.80 -41.30
N PRO A 501 30.72 19.70 -41.95
CA PRO A 501 31.35 20.67 -42.83
C PRO A 501 32.29 21.56 -41.99
N GLU A 502 33.55 21.68 -42.41
CA GLU A 502 34.59 22.41 -41.70
C GLU A 502 34.31 23.93 -41.62
N GLY A 503 33.47 24.45 -42.51
CA GLY A 503 33.10 25.87 -42.54
C GLY A 503 32.19 26.28 -41.38
N GLU A 504 32.60 27.31 -40.63
CA GLU A 504 31.81 27.89 -39.52
C GLU A 504 30.38 28.28 -39.95
N ARG A 505 30.24 28.82 -41.17
CA ARG A 505 28.95 29.16 -41.79
C ARG A 505 28.10 27.92 -42.09
N GLU A 506 28.70 26.88 -42.65
CA GLU A 506 28.01 25.65 -43.02
C GLU A 506 27.56 24.87 -41.79
N ARG A 507 28.37 24.89 -40.73
CA ARG A 507 28.03 24.32 -39.42
C ARG A 507 26.85 25.02 -38.76
N LEU A 508 26.74 26.35 -38.90
CA LEU A 508 25.59 27.12 -38.42
C LEU A 508 24.32 26.82 -39.22
N VAL A 509 24.41 26.73 -40.55
CA VAL A 509 23.27 26.35 -41.41
C VAL A 509 22.82 24.92 -41.10
N TRP A 510 23.77 23.98 -41.01
CA TRP A 510 23.52 22.59 -40.66
C TRP A 510 22.80 22.44 -39.31
N ALA A 511 23.23 23.20 -38.29
CA ALA A 511 22.58 23.19 -36.98
C ALA A 511 21.18 23.82 -36.99
N MET A 512 20.98 24.89 -37.79
CA MET A 512 19.68 25.54 -37.94
C MET A 512 18.68 24.66 -38.69
N GLU A 513 19.10 23.99 -39.77
CA GLU A 513 18.25 23.07 -40.53
C GLU A 513 17.80 21.88 -39.68
N ARG A 514 18.74 21.27 -38.95
CA ARG A 514 18.46 20.10 -38.08
C ARG A 514 17.56 20.42 -36.89
N CYS A 515 17.44 21.72 -36.54
CA CYS A 515 16.62 22.20 -35.44
C CYS A 515 15.35 22.94 -35.91
N GLY A 516 14.98 22.86 -37.20
CA GLY A 516 13.79 23.51 -37.73
C GLY A 516 13.83 25.04 -37.65
N TRP A 517 15.01 25.63 -37.82
CA TRP A 517 15.30 27.07 -37.72
C TRP A 517 15.01 27.73 -36.37
N VAL A 518 14.84 26.92 -35.30
CA VAL A 518 14.70 27.40 -33.92
C VAL A 518 16.07 27.66 -33.30
N GLN A 519 16.44 28.94 -33.16
CA GLN A 519 17.76 29.37 -32.66
C GLN A 519 18.11 28.79 -31.29
N ALA A 520 17.15 28.69 -30.36
CA ALA A 520 17.41 28.16 -29.02
C ALA A 520 17.76 26.66 -29.03
N LYS A 521 17.19 25.87 -29.96
CA LYS A 521 17.53 24.46 -30.14
C LYS A 521 18.88 24.30 -30.83
N ALA A 522 19.14 25.09 -31.87
CA ALA A 522 20.43 25.08 -32.57
C ALA A 522 21.60 25.53 -31.66
N ALA A 523 21.35 26.47 -30.73
CA ALA A 523 22.32 26.89 -29.72
C ALA A 523 22.73 25.74 -28.79
N ARG A 524 21.77 24.95 -28.32
CA ARG A 524 22.02 23.75 -27.50
C ARG A 524 22.74 22.65 -28.28
N LEU A 525 22.47 22.53 -29.59
CA LEU A 525 23.13 21.54 -30.46
C LEU A 525 24.60 21.90 -30.72
N LEU A 526 24.92 23.19 -30.77
CA LEU A 526 26.29 23.70 -30.99
C LEU A 526 27.04 24.00 -29.69
N ASP A 527 26.42 23.75 -28.53
CA ASP A 527 26.93 24.05 -27.19
C ASP A 527 27.35 25.52 -26.98
N ILE A 528 26.56 26.44 -27.56
CA ILE A 528 26.74 27.90 -27.43
C ILE A 528 25.48 28.55 -26.86
N THR A 529 25.61 29.78 -26.36
CA THR A 529 24.45 30.50 -25.81
C THR A 529 23.51 31.02 -26.92
N PRO A 530 22.20 31.18 -26.64
CA PRO A 530 21.25 31.75 -27.60
C PRO A 530 21.63 33.15 -28.11
N ARG A 531 22.40 33.91 -27.32
CA ARG A 531 22.90 35.23 -27.70
C ARG A 531 24.06 35.13 -28.71
N GLN A 532 24.93 34.15 -28.53
CA GLN A 532 26.07 33.88 -29.43
C GLN A 532 25.60 33.32 -30.78
N ILE A 533 24.60 32.44 -30.82
CA ILE A 533 24.07 31.95 -32.11
C ILE A 533 23.40 33.07 -32.91
N GLY A 534 22.68 33.98 -32.24
CA GLY A 534 22.08 35.15 -32.89
C GLY A 534 23.14 36.09 -33.50
N TYR A 535 24.28 36.25 -32.82
CA TYR A 535 25.42 37.01 -33.33
C TYR A 535 26.11 36.31 -34.51
N ALA A 536 26.35 34.99 -34.40
CA ALA A 536 27.00 34.20 -35.44
C ALA A 536 26.18 34.13 -36.74
N LEU A 537 24.85 34.01 -36.65
CA LEU A 537 23.96 34.03 -37.82
C LEU A 537 23.97 35.39 -38.53
N ARG A 538 24.08 36.50 -37.80
CA ARG A 538 24.22 37.85 -38.39
C ARG A 538 25.59 38.04 -39.05
N LYS A 539 26.66 37.58 -38.39
CA LYS A 539 28.04 37.67 -38.88
C LYS A 539 28.24 36.92 -40.21
N HIS A 540 27.54 35.80 -40.41
CA HIS A 540 27.62 34.98 -41.63
C HIS A 540 26.43 35.18 -42.61
N GLU A 541 25.63 36.23 -42.39
CA GLU A 541 24.49 36.63 -43.23
C GLU A 541 23.46 35.51 -43.50
N ILE A 542 23.18 34.69 -42.48
CA ILE A 542 22.22 33.59 -42.58
C ILE A 542 20.83 34.09 -42.16
N LYS A 543 19.90 34.24 -43.11
CA LYS A 543 18.52 34.64 -42.85
C LYS A 543 17.73 33.49 -42.21
N VAL A 544 17.17 33.74 -41.03
CA VAL A 544 16.34 32.78 -40.29
C VAL A 544 15.02 32.60 -41.03
N ARG A 545 14.71 31.37 -41.48
CA ARG A 545 13.40 31.04 -42.04
C ARG A 545 12.41 30.81 -40.90
N ARG A 546 11.31 31.55 -40.88
CA ARG A 546 10.16 31.27 -39.99
C ARG A 546 9.19 30.41 -40.78
N PHE A 547 8.93 29.20 -40.30
CA PHE A 547 7.84 28.34 -40.75
C PHE A 547 6.72 28.39 -39.73
#